data_AF-A0A417Z827-F1
#
_entry.id   AF-A0A417Z827-F1
#
_cell.length_a   1.000
_cell.length_b   1.000
_cell.length_c   1.000
_cell.angle_alpha   90.00
_cell.angle_beta   90.00
_cell.angle_gamma   90.00
#
_symmetry.space_group_name_H-M   'P 1'
#
loop_
_entity.id
_entity.type
_entity.pdbx_description
1 polymer ?
#
loop_
_entity_poly.entity_id
_entity_poly.type
_entity_poly.pdbx_seq_one_letter_code
_entity_poly.pdbx_strand_id
1 'polypeptide(L)' 'MQNLPEYMNFKQAMKYLGIGGYDTLHSFIDEGLKVIVVRNIKRISKTDADKFMHKHSKKMNYWGMPK' A
#
# COMPACT_ATOMS: atom_id res chain seq x y z
N MET A 1 -6.65 -18.06 6.21
CA MET A 1 -5.69 -16.94 6.11
C MET A 1 -5.01 -17.01 4.75
N GLN A 2 -4.99 -15.93 3.96
CA GLN A 2 -4.25 -15.94 2.69
C GLN A 2 -2.76 -15.73 2.98
N ASN A 3 -1.95 -16.76 2.70
CA ASN A 3 -0.50 -16.64 2.75
C ASN A 3 -0.03 -15.85 1.51
N LEU A 4 0.27 -14.56 1.70
CA LEU A 4 0.76 -13.70 0.62
C LEU A 4 2.29 -13.84 0.50
N PRO A 5 2.85 -13.86 -0.72
CA PRO A 5 4.30 -13.87 -0.93
C PRO A 5 4.93 -12.55 -0.45
N GLU A 6 6.24 -12.56 -0.17
CA GLU A 6 6.97 -11.32 0.18
C GLU A 6 6.89 -10.27 -0.94
N TYR A 7 6.99 -10.72 -2.20
CA TYR A 7 6.87 -9.89 -3.39
C TYR A 7 5.50 -10.09 -4.02
N MET A 8 4.63 -9.12 -3.82
CA MET A 8 3.24 -9.14 -4.24
C MET A 8 3.07 -8.56 -5.64
N ASN A 9 2.18 -9.16 -6.45
CA ASN A 9 1.63 -8.45 -7.61
C ASN A 9 0.62 -7.38 -7.16
N PHE A 10 0.12 -6.56 -8.09
CA PHE A 10 -0.79 -5.45 -7.75
C PHE A 10 -2.10 -5.93 -7.10
N LYS A 11 -2.71 -7.03 -7.56
CA LYS A 11 -3.92 -7.59 -6.91
C LYS A 11 -3.66 -8.00 -5.46
N GLN A 12 -2.51 -8.64 -5.22
CA GLN A 12 -2.10 -9.07 -3.89
C GLN A 12 -1.77 -7.88 -2.99
N ALA A 13 -1.07 -6.87 -3.52
CA ALA A 13 -0.73 -5.66 -2.79
C ALA A 13 -1.99 -4.87 -2.41
N MET A 14 -2.97 -4.75 -3.30
CA MET A 14 -4.27 -4.16 -2.98
C MET A 14 -4.96 -4.89 -1.84
N LYS A 15 -5.00 -6.23 -1.90
CA LYS A 15 -5.58 -7.03 -0.83
C LYS A 15 -4.84 -6.85 0.50
N TYR A 16 -3.51 -6.78 0.45
CA TYR A 16 -2.66 -6.57 1.62
C TYR A 16 -2.91 -5.20 2.27
N LEU A 17 -3.02 -4.15 1.44
CA LEU A 17 -3.23 -2.77 1.88
C LEU A 17 -4.71 -2.44 2.15
N GLY A 18 -5.64 -3.38 1.91
CA GLY A 18 -7.08 -3.15 2.08
C GLY A 18 -7.70 -2.20 1.05
N ILE A 19 -7.10 -2.11 -0.15
CA ILE A 19 -7.51 -1.19 -1.21
C ILE A 19 -8.49 -1.88 -2.17
N GLY A 20 -9.56 -1.17 -2.56
CA GLY A 20 -10.61 -1.69 -3.43
C GLY A 20 -10.34 -1.59 -4.94
N GLY A 21 -9.48 -0.68 -5.39
CA GLY A 21 -9.26 -0.40 -6.82
C GLY A 21 -7.79 -0.19 -7.20
N TYR A 22 -7.49 -0.39 -8.49
CA TYR A 22 -6.16 -0.15 -9.05
C TYR A 22 -5.81 1.34 -9.08
N ASP A 23 -6.79 2.22 -9.30
CA ASP A 23 -6.56 3.66 -9.35
C ASP A 23 -5.96 4.17 -8.03
N THR A 24 -6.48 3.70 -6.90
CA THR A 24 -5.92 4.01 -5.57
C THR A 24 -4.51 3.45 -5.40
N LEU A 25 -4.24 2.23 -5.89
CA LEU A 25 -2.88 1.69 -5.85
C LEU A 25 -1.92 2.54 -6.70
N HIS A 26 -2.37 3.01 -7.87
CA HIS A 26 -1.59 3.91 -8.72
C HIS A 26 -1.34 5.25 -8.04
N SER A 27 -2.34 5.85 -7.38
CA SER A 27 -2.14 7.04 -6.55
C SER A 27 -1.10 6.81 -5.46
N PHE A 28 -1.10 5.65 -4.79
CA PHE A 28 -0.06 5.35 -3.79
C PHE A 28 1.34 5.24 -4.41
N ILE A 29 1.44 4.68 -5.62
CA ILE A 29 2.70 4.62 -6.38
C ILE A 29 3.18 6.03 -6.72
N ASP A 30 2.28 6.90 -7.17
CA ASP A 30 2.57 8.31 -7.45
C ASP A 30 2.98 9.09 -6.18
N GLU A 31 2.41 8.74 -5.03
CA GLU A 31 2.77 9.26 -3.70
C GLU A 31 4.06 8.65 -3.12
N GLY A 32 4.67 7.68 -3.83
CA GLY A 32 6.00 7.14 -3.50
C GLY A 32 6.02 5.70 -2.98
N LEU A 33 4.96 4.92 -3.17
CA LEU A 33 5.01 3.47 -2.97
C LEU A 33 5.94 2.84 -4.00
N LYS A 34 7.00 2.18 -3.52
CA LYS A 34 8.02 1.59 -4.40
C LYS A 34 7.49 0.37 -5.15
N VAL A 35 7.79 0.32 -6.44
CA VAL A 35 7.53 -0.83 -7.31
C VAL A 35 8.86 -1.40 -7.78
N ILE A 36 9.07 -2.69 -7.53
CA ILE A 36 10.17 -3.46 -8.06
C ILE A 36 9.82 -3.88 -9.49
N VAL A 37 10.66 -3.49 -10.44
CA VAL A 37 10.50 -3.83 -11.85
C VAL A 37 11.66 -4.71 -12.28
N VAL A 38 11.36 -5.96 -12.65
CA VAL A 38 12.32 -6.90 -13.23
C VAL A 38 11.81 -7.31 -14.61
N ARG A 39 12.49 -6.83 -15.66
CA ARG A 39 12.01 -6.93 -17.04
C ARG A 39 10.61 -6.31 -17.18
N ASN A 40 9.59 -7.13 -17.43
CA ASN A 40 8.19 -6.71 -17.57
C ASN A 40 7.32 -7.04 -16.34
N ILE A 41 7.92 -7.57 -15.28
CA ILE A 41 7.19 -7.98 -14.08
C ILE A 41 7.30 -6.89 -13.03
N LYS A 42 6.14 -6.39 -12.60
CA LYS A 42 6.00 -5.42 -11.50
C LYS A 42 5.64 -6.15 -10.20
N ARG A 43 6.35 -5.84 -9.11
CA ARG A 43 6.10 -6.37 -7.77
C ARG A 43 6.21 -5.27 -6.72
N ILE A 44 5.55 -5.46 -5.60
CA ILE A 44 5.62 -4.61 -4.41
C ILE A 44 6.04 -5.50 -3.25
N SER A 45 7.10 -5.15 -2.53
CA SER A 45 7.49 -5.88 -1.33
C SER A 45 6.55 -5.52 -0.17
N LYS A 46 6.27 -6.47 0.73
CA LYS A 46 5.51 -6.16 1.96
C LYS A 46 6.23 -5.09 2.78
N THR A 47 7.55 -5.22 2.89
CA THR A 47 8.39 -4.27 3.61
C THR A 47 8.24 -2.83 3.09
N ASP A 48 8.20 -2.61 1.78
CA ASP A 48 8.02 -1.27 1.21
C ASP A 48 6.58 -0.75 1.38
N ALA A 49 5.59 -1.64 1.29
CA ALA A 49 4.19 -1.31 1.58
C ALA A 49 4.01 -0.84 3.04
N ASP A 50 4.59 -1.55 4.01
CA ASP A 50 4.54 -1.19 5.42
C ASP A 50 5.24 0.15 5.69
N LYS A 51 6.42 0.35 5.09
CA LYS A 51 7.14 1.64 5.18
C LYS A 51 6.32 2.79 4.62
N PHE A 52 5.64 2.58 3.48
CA PHE A 52 4.76 3.58 2.88
C PHE A 52 3.61 3.94 3.82
N MET A 53 2.93 2.95 4.40
CA MET A 53 1.82 3.18 5.32
C MET A 53 2.28 3.87 6.61
N HIS A 54 3.43 3.47 7.15
CA HIS A 54 4.01 4.10 8.32
C HIS A 54 4.37 5.56 8.06
N LYS A 55 4.96 5.87 6.90
CA LYS A 55 5.29 7.24 6.49
C LYS A 55 4.06 8.14 6.35
N HIS A 56 2.91 7.58 5.93
CA HIS A 56 1.65 8.32 5.79
C HIS A 56 0.76 8.25 7.03
N SER A 57 1.19 7.57 8.09
CA SER A 57 0.49 7.55 9.36
C SER A 57 0.57 8.93 10.01
N LYS A 58 -0.58 9.59 10.17
CA LYS A 58 -0.68 10.85 10.91
C LYS A 58 -1.26 10.56 12.29
N LYS A 59 -0.64 11.12 13.33
CA LYS A 59 -1.20 11.09 14.67
C LYS A 59 -2.49 11.89 14.68
N MET A 60 -3.62 11.19 14.74
CA MET A 60 -4.93 11.83 14.77
C MET A 60 -5.21 12.32 16.19
N ASN A 61 -5.14 13.64 16.41
CA ASN A 61 -5.64 14.25 17.64
C ASN A 61 -7.13 14.54 17.42
N TYR A 62 -8.02 13.78 18.06
CA TYR A 62 -9.45 14.05 18.02
C TYR A 62 -9.80 15.27 18.87
N TRP A 63 -10.21 16.36 18.23
CA TRP A 63 -10.91 17.49 18.86
C TRP A 63 -11.92 18.04 17.84
N GLY A 64 -13.19 17.63 17.94
CA GLY A 64 -14.23 18.18 17.05
C GLY A 64 -15.43 17.31 16.68
N MET A 65 -15.82 16.27 17.43
CA MET A 65 -17.19 15.75 17.31
C MET A 65 -18.13 16.66 18.15
N PRO A 66 -19.20 17.23 17.57
CA PRO A 66 -20.19 17.96 18.35
C PRO A 66 -20.88 16.99 19.33
N LYS A 67 -21.04 17.44 20.58
CA LYS A 67 -21.90 16.79 21.57
C LYS A 67 -23.36 16.94 21.20
#